data_AF-A0A928MSV6-F1
#
_entry.id   AF-A0A928MSV6-F1
#
_cell.length_a   1.000
_cell.length_b   1.000
_cell.length_c   1.000
_cell.angle_alpha   90.00
_cell.angle_beta   90.00
_cell.angle_gamma   90.00
#
_symmetry.space_group_name_H-M   'P 1'
#
loop_
_entity.id
_entity.type
_entity.pdbx_description
1 polymer ?
#
loop_
_entity_poly.entity_id
_entity_poly.type
_entity_poly.pdbx_seq_one_letter_code
_entity_poly.pdbx_strand_id
1 'polypeptide(L)'
;MKHIWRETKWRKFLDENWIIRKTGIYLRFDKSVDPDVKKCHMAFVKWLRKEFVFPLRLNVYVKDTYFIKARDGDMVVGTFWRPPIGDSYPYMRLAVGDYTELVSERGSENAMWALLECFAHEITHYFQYINDLDLTLIGEERQAKRYSIMILEEYDQYLDSLGLSLMDQ
;
A
#
# COMPACT_ATOMS: atom_id res chain seq x y z
N MET A 1 -7.78 18.36 9.42
CA MET A 1 -8.30 16.98 9.37
C MET A 1 -7.24 16.07 9.97
N LYS A 2 -7.57 15.06 10.78
CA LYS A 2 -6.56 14.17 11.36
C LYS A 2 -6.10 13.15 10.31
N HIS A 3 -4.79 13.08 10.05
CA HIS A 3 -4.19 12.22 9.02
C HIS A 3 -4.10 10.77 9.53
N ILE A 4 -4.87 9.83 8.96
CA ILE A 4 -5.00 8.49 9.57
C ILE A 4 -3.70 7.66 9.53
N TRP A 5 -2.82 7.91 8.55
CA TRP A 5 -1.52 7.23 8.52
C TRP A 5 -0.55 7.72 9.61
N ARG A 6 -0.90 8.81 10.31
CA ARG A 6 -0.16 9.36 11.45
C ARG A 6 -0.89 9.14 12.78
N GLU A 7 -2.04 8.43 12.76
CA GLU A 7 -2.72 7.99 13.98
C GLU A 7 -1.83 7.01 14.77
N THR A 8 -1.95 7.08 16.08
CA THR A 8 -1.20 6.25 17.03
C THR A 8 -2.11 5.47 17.97
N LYS A 9 -3.38 5.25 17.60
CA LYS A 9 -4.32 4.45 18.40
C LYS A 9 -3.78 3.04 18.64
N TRP A 10 -3.04 2.50 17.68
CA TRP A 10 -2.28 1.25 17.80
C TRP A 10 -1.44 1.14 19.06
N ARG A 11 -0.94 2.24 19.62
CA ARG A 11 -0.17 2.23 20.88
C ARG A 11 -0.99 1.67 22.05
N LYS A 12 -2.31 1.86 22.07
CA LYS A 12 -3.13 1.39 23.21
C LYS A 12 -3.21 -0.13 23.30
N PHE A 13 -3.10 -0.84 22.19
CA PHE A 13 -3.30 -2.30 22.13
C PHE A 13 -2.09 -3.08 21.65
N LEU A 14 -1.09 -2.41 21.05
CA LEU A 14 0.19 -3.03 20.71
C LEU A 14 1.22 -2.95 21.86
N ASP A 15 1.05 -2.03 22.82
CA ASP A 15 2.06 -1.72 23.86
C ASP A 15 1.91 -2.57 25.14
N GLU A 16 0.71 -3.06 25.46
CA GLU A 16 0.44 -3.63 26.79
C GLU A 16 1.03 -5.04 27.06
N ASN A 17 1.56 -5.80 26.07
CA ASN A 17 2.14 -7.13 26.35
C ASN A 17 3.07 -7.78 25.29
N TRP A 18 3.59 -7.08 24.26
CA TRP A 18 4.09 -7.80 23.05
C TRP A 18 5.47 -7.34 22.52
N ILE A 19 6.53 -7.61 23.29
CA ILE A 19 7.94 -7.24 23.04
C ILE A 19 8.59 -7.90 21.78
N ILE A 20 7.94 -8.87 21.12
CA ILE A 20 8.58 -9.73 20.07
C ILE A 20 8.00 -9.49 18.64
N ARG A 21 7.19 -8.46 18.40
CA ARG A 21 6.59 -8.25 17.06
C ARG A 21 7.55 -7.57 16.08
N LYS A 22 7.57 -8.11 14.87
CA LYS A 22 8.30 -7.53 13.73
C LYS A 22 7.50 -6.32 13.21
N THR A 23 8.20 -5.22 12.94
CA THR A 23 7.65 -3.95 12.42
C THR A 23 8.05 -3.75 10.96
N GLY A 24 7.48 -2.75 10.30
CA GLY A 24 7.88 -2.34 8.95
C GLY A 24 7.08 -2.95 7.80
N ILE A 25 7.19 -2.35 6.62
CA ILE A 25 6.59 -2.82 5.36
C ILE A 25 7.64 -3.59 4.54
N TYR A 26 7.26 -4.72 3.91
CA TYR A 26 8.19 -5.59 3.16
C TYR A 26 7.61 -6.02 1.81
N LEU A 27 8.29 -5.65 0.73
CA LEU A 27 7.95 -6.05 -0.63
C LEU A 27 8.46 -7.46 -0.95
N ARG A 28 7.64 -8.23 -1.67
CA ARG A 28 7.95 -9.54 -2.23
C ARG A 28 7.42 -9.58 -3.66
N PHE A 29 8.33 -9.61 -4.63
CA PHE A 29 7.98 -9.62 -6.05
C PHE A 29 7.98 -11.03 -6.61
N ASP A 30 7.04 -11.32 -7.49
CA ASP A 30 7.20 -12.44 -8.42
C ASP A 30 8.37 -12.16 -9.37
N LYS A 31 9.02 -13.23 -9.86
CA LYS A 31 10.27 -13.10 -10.64
C LYS A 31 10.09 -12.25 -11.89
N SER A 32 8.97 -12.41 -12.58
CA SER A 32 8.65 -11.80 -13.87
C SER A 32 8.05 -10.39 -13.79
N VAL A 33 7.79 -9.85 -12.58
CA VAL A 33 7.34 -8.45 -12.45
C VAL A 33 8.36 -7.52 -13.12
N ASP A 34 7.84 -6.56 -13.89
CA ASP A 34 8.61 -5.58 -14.65
C ASP A 34 9.66 -4.86 -13.76
N PRO A 35 10.90 -4.68 -14.24
CA PRO A 35 11.96 -4.04 -13.47
C PRO A 35 11.65 -2.60 -13.01
N ASP A 36 10.96 -1.81 -13.82
CA ASP A 36 10.64 -0.42 -13.48
C ASP A 36 9.49 -0.36 -12.48
N VAL A 37 8.54 -1.30 -12.57
CA VAL A 37 7.53 -1.51 -11.51
C VAL A 37 8.21 -1.85 -10.19
N LYS A 38 9.23 -2.73 -10.19
CA LYS A 38 10.00 -3.06 -8.98
C LYS A 38 10.69 -1.83 -8.39
N LYS A 39 11.44 -1.07 -9.19
CA LYS A 39 12.18 0.12 -8.74
C LYS A 39 11.22 1.15 -8.16
N CYS A 40 10.15 1.48 -8.88
CA CYS A 40 9.19 2.47 -8.44
C CYS A 40 8.50 2.08 -7.13
N HIS A 41 8.04 0.82 -7.00
CA HIS A 41 7.47 0.32 -5.74
C HIS A 41 8.47 0.36 -4.58
N MET A 42 9.75 0.02 -4.85
CA MET A 42 10.81 0.09 -3.84
C MET A 42 11.12 1.52 -3.40
N ALA A 43 11.14 2.47 -4.34
CA ALA A 43 11.32 3.88 -4.08
C ALA A 43 10.16 4.46 -3.26
N PHE A 44 8.93 4.16 -3.65
CA PHE A 44 7.74 4.54 -2.91
C PHE A 44 7.79 4.00 -1.48
N VAL A 45 8.07 2.70 -1.31
CA VAL A 45 8.22 2.09 0.04
C VAL A 45 9.37 2.69 0.84
N LYS A 46 10.47 3.11 0.19
CA LYS A 46 11.58 3.80 0.85
C LYS A 46 11.13 5.15 1.41
N TRP A 47 10.34 5.91 0.65
CA TRP A 47 9.72 7.15 1.12
C TRP A 47 8.73 6.89 2.27
N LEU A 48 7.84 5.90 2.12
CA LEU A 48 6.87 5.52 3.15
C LEU A 48 7.51 5.22 4.51
N ARG A 49 8.65 4.54 4.52
CA ARG A 49 9.40 4.23 5.76
C ARG A 49 10.01 5.45 6.43
N LYS A 50 10.25 6.54 5.69
CA LYS A 50 10.72 7.82 6.25
C LYS A 50 9.58 8.61 6.87
N GLU A 51 8.43 8.62 6.19
CA GLU A 51 7.29 9.48 6.56
C GLU A 51 6.34 8.87 7.59
N PHE A 52 6.15 7.54 7.56
CA PHE A 52 5.11 6.86 8.33
C PHE A 52 5.66 5.71 9.16
N VAL A 53 5.00 5.46 10.29
CA VAL A 53 5.34 4.36 11.19
C VAL A 53 4.50 3.14 10.86
N PHE A 54 5.17 2.02 10.61
CA PHE A 54 4.54 0.70 10.42
C PHE A 54 4.75 -0.15 11.69
N PRO A 55 3.91 0.02 12.73
CA PRO A 55 4.09 -0.63 14.03
C PRO A 55 3.84 -2.14 14.01
N LEU A 56 3.15 -2.65 12.99
CA LEU A 56 2.95 -4.06 12.75
C LEU A 56 3.49 -4.40 11.36
N ARG A 57 4.23 -5.50 11.22
CA ARG A 57 4.77 -5.88 9.92
C ARG A 57 3.65 -6.03 8.89
N LEU A 58 3.84 -5.41 7.73
CA LEU A 58 3.01 -5.59 6.55
C LEU A 58 3.83 -6.28 5.45
N ASN A 59 3.39 -7.47 5.01
CA ASN A 59 3.96 -8.09 3.81
C ASN A 59 3.17 -7.64 2.57
N VAL A 60 3.87 -7.20 1.54
CA VAL A 60 3.28 -6.77 0.26
C VAL A 60 3.76 -7.72 -0.82
N TYR A 61 2.85 -8.48 -1.40
CA TYR A 61 3.13 -9.40 -2.49
C TYR A 61 2.76 -8.74 -3.82
N VAL A 62 3.75 -8.41 -4.63
CA VAL A 62 3.55 -7.83 -5.97
C VAL A 62 3.60 -8.96 -6.98
N LYS A 63 2.46 -9.18 -7.64
CA LYS A 63 2.15 -10.37 -8.43
C LYS A 63 2.10 -10.04 -9.92
N ASP A 64 2.82 -10.84 -10.71
CA ASP A 64 2.75 -10.76 -12.17
C ASP A 64 1.52 -11.50 -12.68
N THR A 65 0.36 -10.89 -12.45
CA THR A 65 -0.96 -11.37 -12.84
C THR A 65 -1.83 -10.15 -13.12
N TYR A 66 -2.83 -10.30 -13.99
CA TYR A 66 -3.80 -9.24 -14.29
C TYR A 66 -4.73 -9.00 -13.11
N PHE A 67 -5.13 -10.08 -12.45
CA PHE A 67 -6.07 -10.03 -11.35
C PHE A 67 -5.68 -11.02 -10.25
N ILE A 68 -6.14 -10.71 -9.05
CA ILE A 68 -6.07 -11.53 -7.86
C ILE A 68 -7.48 -12.00 -7.54
N LYS A 69 -7.63 -13.30 -7.27
CA LYS A 69 -8.88 -13.81 -6.71
C LYS A 69 -8.99 -13.41 -5.23
N ALA A 70 -10.01 -12.61 -4.93
CA ALA A 70 -10.41 -12.25 -3.58
C ALA A 70 -11.11 -13.44 -2.88
N ARG A 71 -11.40 -13.30 -1.58
CA ARG A 71 -11.96 -14.39 -0.76
C ARG A 71 -13.42 -14.71 -1.08
N ASP A 72 -14.17 -13.71 -1.50
CA ASP A 72 -15.53 -13.79 -2.03
C ASP A 72 -15.60 -14.38 -3.45
N GLY A 73 -14.46 -14.44 -4.13
CA GLY A 73 -14.32 -15.01 -5.46
C GLY A 73 -14.14 -13.97 -6.57
N ASP A 74 -14.21 -12.69 -6.25
CA ASP A 74 -14.07 -11.59 -7.22
C ASP A 74 -12.64 -11.47 -7.74
N MET A 75 -12.52 -10.95 -8.96
CA MET A 75 -11.24 -10.68 -9.62
C MET A 75 -10.90 -9.20 -9.44
N VAL A 76 -9.86 -8.92 -8.67
CA VAL A 76 -9.49 -7.56 -8.24
C VAL A 76 -8.01 -7.28 -8.48
N VAL A 77 -7.62 -6.01 -8.56
CA VAL A 77 -6.22 -5.60 -8.76
C VAL A 77 -5.43 -5.44 -7.44
N GLY A 78 -6.13 -5.39 -6.30
CA GLY A 78 -5.56 -5.25 -4.97
C GLY A 78 -6.36 -6.03 -3.94
N THR A 79 -5.69 -6.56 -2.91
CA THR A 79 -6.38 -7.09 -1.72
C THR A 79 -5.57 -6.82 -0.46
N PHE A 80 -6.24 -6.44 0.61
CA PHE A 80 -5.68 -6.38 1.96
C PHE A 80 -6.32 -7.44 2.86
N TRP A 81 -5.47 -8.23 3.52
CA TRP A 81 -5.90 -9.22 4.50
C TRP A 81 -5.50 -8.80 5.92
N ARG A 82 -6.52 -8.65 6.77
CA ARG A 82 -6.41 -8.39 8.22
C ARG A 82 -6.71 -9.65 9.04
N PRO A 83 -5.73 -10.21 9.79
CA PRO A 83 -6.00 -11.17 10.85
C PRO A 83 -6.50 -10.47 12.13
N PRO A 84 -7.03 -11.20 13.12
CA PRO A 84 -7.07 -10.70 14.49
C PRO A 84 -5.65 -10.37 14.99
N ILE A 85 -5.54 -9.33 15.83
CA ILE A 85 -4.26 -8.86 16.35
C ILE A 85 -3.62 -9.95 17.23
N GLY A 86 -2.55 -10.58 16.74
CA GLY A 86 -1.78 -11.60 17.47
C GLY A 86 -1.73 -12.97 16.82
N ASP A 87 -2.65 -13.25 15.90
CA ASP A 87 -2.69 -14.53 15.20
C ASP A 87 -1.62 -14.62 14.11
N SER A 88 -1.40 -13.53 13.39
CA SER A 88 -0.41 -13.45 12.31
C SER A 88 -0.15 -11.99 11.87
N TYR A 89 0.71 -11.80 10.88
CA TYR A 89 0.95 -10.48 10.26
C TYR A 89 -0.03 -10.23 9.11
N PRO A 90 -0.59 -9.01 8.99
CA PRO A 90 -1.37 -8.64 7.81
C PRO A 90 -0.50 -8.72 6.56
N TYR A 91 -1.16 -8.95 5.44
CA TYR A 91 -0.51 -8.87 4.14
C TYR A 91 -1.46 -8.27 3.11
N MET A 92 -0.88 -7.71 2.06
CA MET A 92 -1.61 -7.29 0.88
C MET A 92 -1.00 -7.90 -0.37
N ARG A 93 -1.80 -7.96 -1.42
CA ARG A 93 -1.40 -8.44 -2.75
C ARG A 93 -1.77 -7.40 -3.79
N LEU A 94 -0.87 -7.14 -4.73
CA LEU A 94 -1.07 -6.21 -5.85
C LEU A 94 -0.87 -6.97 -7.16
N ALA A 95 -1.83 -6.86 -8.06
CA ALA A 95 -1.73 -7.35 -9.44
C ALA A 95 -1.10 -6.25 -10.29
N VAL A 96 -0.04 -6.58 -11.03
CA VAL A 96 0.67 -5.62 -11.90
C VAL A 96 0.93 -6.18 -13.29
N GLY A 97 0.32 -7.31 -13.64
CA GLY A 97 0.53 -8.00 -14.92
C GLY A 97 -0.09 -7.28 -16.12
N ASP A 98 -0.96 -6.31 -15.87
CA ASP A 98 -1.55 -5.41 -16.87
C ASP A 98 -0.63 -4.23 -17.21
N TYR A 99 0.53 -4.07 -16.55
CA TYR A 99 1.39 -2.89 -16.68
C TYR A 99 1.69 -2.52 -18.14
N THR A 100 2.06 -3.47 -18.99
CA THR A 100 2.36 -3.20 -20.41
C THR A 100 1.16 -2.64 -21.18
N GLU A 101 -0.05 -3.13 -20.89
CA GLU A 101 -1.28 -2.60 -21.50
C GLU A 101 -1.55 -1.18 -21.00
N LEU A 102 -1.39 -0.94 -19.69
CA LEU A 102 -1.52 0.40 -19.11
C LEU A 102 -0.55 1.39 -19.73
N VAL A 103 0.70 0.99 -19.99
CA VAL A 103 1.67 1.85 -20.68
C VAL A 103 1.16 2.20 -22.08
N SER A 104 0.62 1.22 -22.82
CA SER A 104 0.07 1.46 -24.16
C SER A 104 -1.14 2.40 -24.17
N GLU A 105 -1.96 2.38 -23.12
CA GLU A 105 -3.21 3.16 -23.05
C GLU A 105 -3.00 4.60 -22.58
N ARG A 106 -2.12 4.80 -21.60
CA ARG A 106 -2.01 6.08 -20.86
C ARG A 106 -0.58 6.59 -20.70
N GLY A 107 0.42 5.88 -21.21
CA GLY A 107 1.84 6.21 -21.06
C GLY A 107 2.43 5.68 -19.75
N SER A 108 3.77 5.55 -19.73
CA SER A 108 4.51 4.86 -18.65
C SER A 108 4.29 5.48 -17.27
N GLU A 109 4.31 6.80 -17.19
CA GLU A 109 4.16 7.52 -15.92
C GLU A 109 2.75 7.35 -15.34
N ASN A 110 1.70 7.58 -16.14
CA ASN A 110 0.32 7.40 -15.68
C ASN A 110 0.00 5.94 -15.33
N ALA A 111 0.60 4.99 -16.05
CA ALA A 111 0.50 3.57 -15.71
C ALA A 111 1.11 3.30 -14.32
N MET A 112 2.29 3.86 -14.04
CA MET A 112 2.96 3.68 -12.76
C MET A 112 2.19 4.35 -11.61
N TRP A 113 1.66 5.56 -11.82
CA TRP A 113 0.79 6.23 -10.84
C TRP A 113 -0.45 5.40 -10.53
N ALA A 114 -1.08 4.77 -11.52
CA ALA A 114 -2.23 3.90 -11.29
C ALA A 114 -1.89 2.67 -10.41
N LEU A 115 -0.72 2.06 -10.62
CA LEU A 115 -0.25 0.96 -9.78
C LEU A 115 0.04 1.43 -8.34
N LEU A 116 0.68 2.59 -8.18
CA LEU A 116 0.92 3.18 -6.86
C LEU A 116 -0.38 3.61 -6.17
N GLU A 117 -1.41 4.01 -6.90
CA GLU A 117 -2.71 4.36 -6.35
C GLU A 117 -3.36 3.13 -5.71
N CYS A 118 -3.36 1.99 -6.41
CA CYS A 118 -3.80 0.71 -5.86
C CYS A 118 -2.98 0.34 -4.61
N PHE A 119 -1.67 0.53 -4.64
CA PHE A 119 -0.80 0.29 -3.48
C PHE A 119 -1.22 1.18 -2.28
N ALA A 120 -1.37 2.48 -2.48
CA ALA A 120 -1.76 3.42 -1.42
C ALA A 120 -3.17 3.15 -0.88
N HIS A 121 -4.11 2.70 -1.73
CA HIS A 121 -5.45 2.27 -1.32
C HIS A 121 -5.37 1.13 -0.29
N GLU A 122 -4.64 0.07 -0.63
CA GLU A 122 -4.50 -1.10 0.25
C GLU A 122 -3.68 -0.81 1.52
N ILE A 123 -2.68 0.07 1.46
CA ILE A 123 -1.98 0.54 2.68
C ILE A 123 -2.94 1.35 3.57
N THR A 124 -3.90 2.06 2.99
CA THR A 124 -4.89 2.76 3.81
C THR A 124 -5.73 1.79 4.62
N HIS A 125 -6.11 0.63 4.06
CA HIS A 125 -6.76 -0.43 4.83
C HIS A 125 -5.88 -0.97 5.97
N TYR A 126 -4.56 -1.03 5.78
CA TYR A 126 -3.63 -1.33 6.87
C TYR A 126 -3.75 -0.30 8.00
N PHE A 127 -3.74 1.00 7.70
CA PHE A 127 -3.86 2.05 8.72
C PHE A 127 -5.23 2.11 9.39
N GLN A 128 -6.30 1.77 8.68
CA GLN A 128 -7.63 1.56 9.26
C GLN A 128 -7.63 0.41 10.26
N TYR A 129 -7.08 -0.73 9.86
CA TYR A 129 -6.97 -1.94 10.68
C TYR A 129 -6.12 -1.71 11.93
N ILE A 130 -4.89 -1.22 11.78
CA ILE A 130 -4.01 -1.05 12.93
C ILE A 130 -4.47 0.05 13.89
N ASN A 131 -5.38 0.94 13.50
CA ASN A 131 -5.89 1.98 14.40
C ASN A 131 -7.31 1.69 14.90
N ASP A 132 -7.85 0.50 14.61
CA ASP A 132 -9.18 0.08 15.04
C ASP A 132 -10.24 1.15 14.72
N LEU A 133 -10.27 1.58 13.45
CA LEU A 133 -11.23 2.58 13.01
C LEU A 133 -12.60 1.93 12.82
N ASP A 134 -13.59 2.39 13.59
CA ASP A 134 -14.97 1.98 13.46
C ASP A 134 -15.62 2.67 12.25
N LEU A 135 -15.65 1.95 11.13
CA LEU A 135 -16.20 2.39 9.84
C LEU A 135 -17.10 1.31 9.26
N THR A 136 -18.14 1.73 8.54
CA THR A 136 -18.87 0.80 7.66
C THR A 136 -17.99 0.38 6.49
N LEU A 137 -18.29 -0.75 5.84
CA LEU A 137 -17.56 -1.20 4.63
C LEU A 137 -17.46 -0.10 3.56
N ILE A 138 -18.57 0.61 3.30
CA ILE A 138 -18.60 1.74 2.36
C ILE A 138 -17.70 2.90 2.85
N GLY A 139 -17.68 3.14 4.17
CA GLY A 139 -16.82 4.15 4.79
C GLY A 139 -15.33 3.80 4.69
N GLU A 140 -14.97 2.53 4.88
CA GLU A 140 -13.62 2.01 4.71
C GLU A 140 -13.11 2.27 3.30
N GLU A 141 -13.87 1.84 2.28
CA GLU A 141 -13.52 2.01 0.86
C GLU A 141 -13.44 3.48 0.43
N ARG A 142 -14.42 4.30 0.83
CA ARG A 142 -14.41 5.75 0.52
C ARG A 142 -13.21 6.44 1.13
N GLN A 143 -12.85 6.08 2.36
CA GLN A 143 -11.68 6.65 3.01
C GLN A 143 -10.38 6.15 2.34
N ALA A 144 -10.29 4.87 1.99
CA ALA A 144 -9.15 4.30 1.27
C ALA A 144 -8.92 5.00 -0.07
N LYS A 145 -9.97 5.19 -0.88
CA LYS A 145 -9.89 5.92 -2.15
C LYS A 145 -9.47 7.39 -1.99
N ARG A 146 -9.93 8.05 -0.93
CA ARG A 146 -9.54 9.45 -0.69
C ARG A 146 -8.07 9.56 -0.27
N TYR A 147 -7.61 8.64 0.58
CA TYR A 147 -6.23 8.64 1.05
C TYR A 147 -5.25 8.13 -0.01
N SER A 148 -5.65 7.26 -0.94
CA SER A 148 -4.78 6.87 -2.06
C SER A 148 -4.34 8.09 -2.85
N ILE A 149 -5.29 8.97 -3.20
CA ILE A 149 -5.00 10.22 -3.91
C ILE A 149 -4.12 11.15 -3.08
N MET A 150 -4.51 11.42 -1.83
CA MET A 150 -3.76 12.32 -0.93
C MET A 150 -2.31 11.88 -0.72
N ILE A 151 -2.06 10.58 -0.58
CA ILE A 151 -0.71 10.05 -0.35
C ILE A 151 0.15 10.13 -1.61
N LEU A 152 -0.45 9.93 -2.79
CA LEU A 152 0.28 10.14 -4.04
C LEU A 152 0.63 11.61 -4.26
N GLU A 153 -0.27 12.55 -3.90
CA GLU A 153 0.05 13.98 -3.91
C GLU A 153 1.20 14.33 -2.94
N GLU A 154 1.22 13.74 -1.73
CA GLU A 154 2.34 13.91 -0.79
C GLU A 154 3.65 13.32 -1.33
N TYR A 155 3.58 12.18 -2.04
CA TYR A 155 4.75 11.57 -2.65
C TYR A 155 5.27 12.39 -3.85
N ASP A 156 4.38 12.90 -4.70
CA ASP A 156 4.71 13.76 -5.83
C ASP A 156 5.41 15.04 -5.37
N GLN A 157 4.87 15.71 -4.34
CA GLN A 157 5.51 16.87 -3.70
C GLN A 157 6.90 16.53 -3.13
N TYR A 158 7.07 15.32 -2.59
CA TYR A 158 8.38 14.86 -2.13
C TYR A 158 9.37 14.69 -3.29
N LEU A 159 8.94 14.12 -4.41
CA LEU A 159 9.76 13.98 -5.61
C LEU A 159 10.17 15.34 -6.18
N ASP A 160 9.20 16.26 -6.30
CA ASP A 160 9.42 17.65 -6.74
C ASP A 160 10.45 18.37 -5.85
N SER A 161 10.37 18.17 -4.52
CA SER A 161 11.32 18.77 -3.58
C SER A 161 12.77 18.31 -3.78
N LEU A 162 12.96 17.18 -4.46
CA LEU A 162 14.26 16.63 -4.84
C LEU A 162 14.64 16.95 -6.30
N GLY A 163 13.76 17.61 -7.06
CA GLY A 163 13.92 17.81 -8.50
C GLY A 163 13.85 16.51 -9.30
N LEU A 164 13.06 15.54 -8.84
CA LEU A 164 12.85 14.24 -9.47
C LEU A 164 11.40 14.13 -9.94
N SER A 165 11.17 13.35 -10.99
CA SER A 165 9.86 12.83 -11.39
C SER A 165 9.67 11.38 -10.91
N LEU A 166 8.45 10.84 -11.08
CA LEU A 166 8.18 9.44 -10.75
C LEU A 166 9.06 8.47 -11.54
N MET A 167 9.35 8.82 -12.79
CA MET A 167 10.10 7.96 -13.72
C MET A 167 11.62 8.04 -13.53
N ASP A 168 12.11 8.93 -12.67
CA ASP A 168 13.55 9.06 -12.35
C ASP A 168 14.03 8.09 -11.24
N GLN A 169 13.12 7.26 -10.69
CA GLN A 169 13.36 6.38 -9.54
C GLN A 169 14.09 5.06 -9.85
#